data_AF-A0A357WZ78-F1
#
_entry.id   AF-A0A357WZ78-F1
#
_cell.length_a   1.000
_cell.length_b   1.000
_cell.length_c   1.000
_cell.angle_alpha   90.00
_cell.angle_beta   90.00
_cell.angle_gamma   90.00
#
_symmetry.space_group_name_H-M   'P 1'
#
loop_
_entity.id
_entity.type
_entity.pdbx_description
1 polymer ?
#
loop_
_entity_poly.entity_id
_entity_poly.type
_entity_poly.pdbx_seq_one_letter_code
_entity_poly.pdbx_strand_id
1 'polypeptide(L)'
;MNKNDKPQSQELRDEIDIETKAADAEEINESENTAATGETEAVASSSAEEGNDEVDTVSDTEPTSDEIEEDGDLNSDSESEKAVKAKKIRRDTRRLRYGGIATAMTCIVVAAVVLLNVIVGILNDRFPLNFDLTSDKLFTLSDQSKELAKKIREETDIIVFSEKNQFSAPSTPEEDLNTILKQFYETTKQYESLSGGKIKVTYVDLVGNPANAAKYKQYEPVQGDILFRCGNRFQKVSMNDLLTYDEESAMYYNQLTGVTSEVEVVLSSNIAMVTSEDTPIITVLTGHTEDENLLAGVKSVLGKNNYKIEDLDITGSAKFNQESTVALIAAPKKDYSADEIEKLRKWLNNDGKLSRHLAVFIDYSADCPELYKFLNVEYGIEVTNNLIVETDENRISGYYSSNIFGDVSNTDYTADLSGEKAAIMPTARQIITHKEDTENTR
;
A
#
# COMPACT_ATOMS: atom_id res chain seq x y z
N MET A 1 39.22 -39.49 2.32
CA MET A 1 38.53 -38.43 3.07
C MET A 1 37.03 -38.57 2.90
N ASN A 2 36.25 -37.87 3.71
CA ASN A 2 34.83 -38.16 3.94
C ASN A 2 33.91 -37.75 2.80
N LYS A 3 32.78 -38.45 2.71
CA LYS A 3 31.51 -37.88 2.25
C LYS A 3 30.75 -37.48 3.52
N ASN A 4 30.73 -36.20 3.90
CA ASN A 4 29.73 -35.65 4.83
C ASN A 4 29.72 -34.12 4.98
N ASP A 5 30.51 -33.37 4.22
CA ASP A 5 30.50 -31.90 4.30
C ASP A 5 29.25 -31.36 3.59
N LYS A 6 28.28 -30.83 4.36
CA LYS A 6 27.23 -29.95 3.84
C LYS A 6 27.86 -28.61 3.44
N PRO A 7 27.28 -27.87 2.47
CA PRO A 7 27.68 -26.49 2.27
C PRO A 7 27.26 -25.64 3.48
N GLN A 8 28.16 -24.79 3.96
CA GLN A 8 28.01 -24.01 5.20
C GLN A 8 26.76 -23.11 5.22
N SER A 9 26.30 -22.66 4.04
CA SER A 9 25.05 -21.90 3.87
C SER A 9 23.77 -22.71 4.06
N GLN A 10 23.86 -24.03 4.10
CA GLN A 10 22.75 -24.94 4.40
C GLN A 10 22.74 -25.34 5.88
N GLU A 11 23.89 -25.39 6.54
CA GLU A 11 23.97 -25.55 7.99
C GLU A 11 23.41 -24.32 8.72
N LEU A 12 23.79 -23.10 8.32
CA LEU A 12 23.18 -21.86 8.85
C LEU A 12 21.66 -21.79 8.64
N ARG A 13 21.13 -22.40 7.57
CA ARG A 13 19.68 -22.46 7.34
C ARG A 13 19.02 -23.45 8.29
N ASP A 14 19.58 -24.66 8.40
CA ASP A 14 19.08 -25.70 9.29
C ASP A 14 19.13 -25.26 10.78
N GLU A 15 20.11 -24.45 11.19
CA GLU A 15 20.22 -23.90 12.56
C GLU A 15 19.13 -22.86 12.86
N ILE A 16 18.91 -21.88 11.97
CA ILE A 16 17.87 -20.84 12.14
C ILE A 16 16.46 -21.47 12.15
N ASP A 17 16.24 -22.51 11.34
CA ASP A 17 14.99 -23.25 11.29
C ASP A 17 14.71 -24.05 12.58
N ILE A 18 15.74 -24.31 13.40
CA ILE A 18 15.65 -24.99 14.71
C ILE A 18 15.41 -23.99 15.84
N GLU A 19 16.15 -22.86 15.89
CA GLU A 19 15.90 -21.80 16.88
C GLU A 19 14.46 -21.26 16.79
N THR A 20 13.98 -21.01 15.57
CA THR A 20 12.60 -20.52 15.36
C THR A 20 11.56 -21.48 15.94
N LYS A 21 11.70 -22.80 15.67
CA LYS A 21 10.76 -23.82 16.17
C LYS A 21 10.92 -24.14 17.66
N ALA A 22 12.02 -23.71 18.30
CA ALA A 22 12.18 -23.78 19.74
C ALA A 22 11.39 -22.66 20.44
N ALA A 23 11.46 -21.42 19.91
CA ALA A 23 10.68 -20.30 20.42
C ALA A 23 9.16 -20.55 20.35
N ASP A 24 8.66 -21.04 19.21
CA ASP A 24 7.26 -21.43 19.02
C ASP A 24 6.78 -22.50 20.03
N ALA A 25 7.70 -23.28 20.61
CA ALA A 25 7.39 -24.35 21.57
C ALA A 25 7.42 -23.89 23.05
N GLU A 26 8.12 -22.80 23.37
CA GLU A 26 8.08 -22.20 24.72
C GLU A 26 6.81 -21.36 24.92
N GLU A 27 6.36 -20.62 23.88
CA GLU A 27 5.15 -19.77 23.94
C GLU A 27 3.87 -20.58 24.27
N ILE A 28 3.80 -21.85 23.83
CA ILE A 28 2.70 -22.77 24.18
C ILE A 28 2.65 -23.04 25.70
N ASN A 29 3.80 -23.23 26.37
CA ASN A 29 3.84 -23.55 27.80
C ASN A 29 3.46 -22.37 28.71
N GLU A 30 3.81 -21.14 28.35
CA GLU A 30 3.43 -19.97 29.16
C GLU A 30 1.92 -19.68 29.09
N SER A 31 1.27 -20.06 27.99
CA SER A 31 -0.16 -19.84 27.76
C SER A 31 -1.08 -20.64 28.72
N GLU A 32 -0.66 -21.80 29.22
CA GLU A 32 -1.45 -22.60 30.16
C GLU A 32 -1.35 -22.09 31.61
N ASN A 33 -0.30 -21.34 31.96
CA ASN A 33 0.04 -21.03 33.36
C ASN A 33 -0.50 -19.69 33.88
N THR A 34 -1.05 -18.82 33.02
CA THR A 34 -1.62 -17.51 33.42
C THR A 34 -3.12 -17.54 33.72
N ALA A 35 -3.79 -18.68 33.55
CA ALA A 35 -5.23 -18.84 33.82
C ALA A 35 -5.58 -19.05 35.31
N ALA A 36 -4.84 -18.43 36.25
CA ALA A 36 -5.06 -18.58 37.69
C ALA A 36 -4.71 -17.30 38.49
N THR A 37 -5.56 -17.00 39.48
CA THR A 37 -5.47 -15.90 40.46
C THR A 37 -5.62 -14.48 39.91
N GLY A 38 -6.34 -13.67 40.68
CA GLY A 38 -6.45 -12.23 40.55
C GLY A 38 -7.14 -11.69 41.79
N GLU A 39 -6.76 -10.51 42.27
CA GLU A 39 -7.46 -9.81 43.34
C GLU A 39 -7.19 -8.30 43.27
N THR A 40 -7.91 -7.52 44.06
CA THR A 40 -8.05 -6.06 43.94
C THR A 40 -7.09 -5.27 44.84
N GLU A 41 -6.70 -4.07 44.43
CA GLU A 41 -6.54 -2.96 45.38
C GLU A 41 -6.73 -1.58 44.73
N ALA A 42 -7.00 -0.55 45.54
CA ALA A 42 -7.24 0.83 45.10
C ALA A 42 -6.72 1.84 46.13
N VAL A 43 -6.11 2.94 45.67
CA VAL A 43 -5.59 4.04 46.49
C VAL A 43 -5.89 5.39 45.82
N ALA A 44 -6.09 6.46 46.60
CA ALA A 44 -6.59 7.77 46.14
C ALA A 44 -5.80 8.95 46.76
N SER A 45 -6.37 10.17 46.70
CA SER A 45 -5.83 11.50 47.16
C SER A 45 -4.79 12.14 46.23
N SER A 46 -4.63 13.47 46.10
CA SER A 46 -5.40 14.70 46.47
C SER A 46 -4.77 15.88 45.66
N SER A 47 -5.37 17.05 45.38
CA SER A 47 -5.92 18.14 46.24
C SER A 47 -6.69 19.15 45.34
N ALA A 48 -7.76 19.85 45.76
CA ALA A 48 -7.80 21.14 46.50
C ALA A 48 -6.87 22.25 45.94
N GLU A 49 -7.21 23.56 45.86
CA GLU A 49 -8.40 24.42 46.15
C GLU A 49 -8.14 25.79 45.43
N GLU A 50 -8.99 26.80 45.17
CA GLU A 50 -10.36 27.32 45.51
C GLU A 50 -10.95 28.01 44.21
N GLY A 51 -12.09 28.72 44.09
CA GLY A 51 -13.21 29.12 44.98
C GLY A 51 -13.68 30.60 44.77
N ASN A 52 -14.86 30.88 44.17
CA ASN A 52 -15.55 32.20 44.23
C ASN A 52 -17.06 32.14 43.82
N ASP A 53 -17.95 32.89 44.50
CA ASP A 53 -19.42 32.87 44.36
C ASP A 53 -20.05 34.23 43.97
N GLU A 54 -21.27 34.19 43.37
CA GLU A 54 -22.49 35.00 43.65
C GLU A 54 -23.57 34.63 42.57
N VAL A 55 -24.73 34.02 42.90
CA VAL A 55 -26.01 34.61 43.38
C VAL A 55 -26.72 35.45 42.29
N ASP A 56 -27.99 35.27 41.88
CA ASP A 56 -29.14 34.42 42.30
C ASP A 56 -29.89 33.88 41.02
N THR A 57 -31.15 33.43 40.88
CA THR A 57 -32.42 33.41 41.67
C THR A 57 -33.37 32.29 41.16
N VAL A 58 -34.09 31.62 42.08
CA VAL A 58 -35.47 31.04 42.00
C VAL A 58 -35.89 30.09 40.83
N SER A 59 -36.57 28.99 41.21
CA SER A 59 -37.20 27.95 40.37
C SER A 59 -38.67 28.22 39.99
N ASP A 60 -39.20 27.56 38.94
CA ASP A 60 -40.65 27.29 38.86
C ASP A 60 -41.05 25.98 38.10
N THR A 61 -42.32 25.61 38.23
CA THR A 61 -42.95 24.26 38.16
C THR A 61 -43.20 23.57 36.80
N GLU A 62 -43.22 22.22 36.86
CA GLU A 62 -44.09 21.19 36.20
C GLU A 62 -44.39 21.15 34.68
N PRO A 63 -44.37 19.93 34.07
CA PRO A 63 -45.09 19.58 32.84
C PRO A 63 -46.37 18.75 33.09
N THR A 64 -47.39 18.87 32.23
CA THR A 64 -48.69 18.17 32.34
C THR A 64 -48.92 17.08 31.29
N SER A 65 -49.68 16.06 31.72
CA SER A 65 -50.58 15.08 31.04
C SER A 65 -50.80 15.13 29.50
N ASP A 66 -51.15 14.02 28.84
CA ASP A 66 -52.50 13.41 28.88
C ASP A 66 -52.55 11.88 28.69
N GLU A 67 -53.63 11.26 29.18
CA GLU A 67 -53.87 9.80 29.21
C GLU A 67 -55.01 9.35 28.26
N ILE A 68 -55.32 8.05 28.28
CA ILE A 68 -56.25 7.34 27.38
C ILE A 68 -57.65 7.25 28.01
N GLU A 69 -58.70 7.45 27.21
CA GLU A 69 -60.09 7.18 27.60
C GLU A 69 -60.45 5.68 27.54
N GLU A 70 -61.10 5.15 28.58
CA GLU A 70 -62.15 4.13 28.44
C GLU A 70 -63.19 4.32 29.57
N ASP A 71 -64.47 4.04 29.30
CA ASP A 71 -65.64 4.45 30.10
C ASP A 71 -66.55 3.24 30.43
N GLY A 72 -67.42 3.33 31.46
CA GLY A 72 -68.55 2.37 31.61
C GLY A 72 -68.76 1.61 32.93
N ASP A 73 -68.51 2.24 34.08
CA ASP A 73 -69.43 2.33 35.25
C ASP A 73 -70.10 1.10 35.97
N LEU A 74 -70.38 1.29 37.27
CA LEU A 74 -71.37 0.63 38.17
C LEU A 74 -71.31 -0.88 38.63
N ASN A 75 -70.72 -1.05 39.82
CA ASN A 75 -71.39 -1.40 41.11
C ASN A 75 -71.56 -2.84 41.70
N SER A 76 -71.29 -2.87 43.03
CA SER A 76 -71.89 -3.67 44.13
C SER A 76 -71.54 -5.16 44.39
N ASP A 77 -70.74 -5.36 45.44
CA ASP A 77 -70.89 -6.26 46.60
C ASP A 77 -71.63 -7.61 46.48
N SER A 78 -70.94 -8.71 46.79
CA SER A 78 -71.09 -9.45 48.08
C SER A 78 -70.41 -10.84 48.06
N GLU A 79 -70.05 -11.35 49.24
CA GLU A 79 -69.43 -12.67 49.42
C GLU A 79 -70.45 -13.82 49.35
N SER A 80 -70.04 -14.99 48.83
CA SER A 80 -70.34 -16.30 49.47
C SER A 80 -69.72 -17.50 48.73
N GLU A 81 -69.32 -18.52 49.49
CA GLU A 81 -68.89 -19.80 48.94
C GLU A 81 -70.08 -20.64 48.40
N LYS A 82 -69.88 -21.30 47.24
CA LYS A 82 -70.40 -22.66 46.98
C LYS A 82 -69.75 -23.31 45.75
N ALA A 83 -69.54 -24.61 45.85
CA ALA A 83 -68.92 -25.42 44.80
C ALA A 83 -69.95 -26.04 43.81
N VAL A 84 -69.42 -26.87 42.91
CA VAL A 84 -70.12 -27.89 42.09
C VAL A 84 -70.83 -27.40 40.80
N LYS A 85 -70.09 -27.41 39.67
CA LYS A 85 -70.24 -28.37 38.54
C LYS A 85 -69.29 -28.06 37.37
N ALA A 86 -68.49 -29.04 36.95
CA ALA A 86 -67.61 -28.92 35.79
C ALA A 86 -68.38 -29.03 34.45
N LYS A 87 -68.55 -27.91 33.72
CA LYS A 87 -68.95 -27.93 32.30
C LYS A 87 -67.75 -28.32 31.44
N LYS A 88 -67.83 -29.45 30.71
CA LYS A 88 -66.82 -29.80 29.69
C LYS A 88 -66.90 -28.83 28.50
N ILE A 89 -66.00 -27.84 28.47
CA ILE A 89 -65.81 -26.99 27.29
C ILE A 89 -65.25 -27.83 26.15
N ARG A 90 -66.06 -28.08 25.11
CA ARG A 90 -65.56 -28.57 23.81
C ARG A 90 -64.78 -27.44 23.14
N ARG A 91 -63.46 -27.40 23.30
CA ARG A 91 -62.59 -26.58 22.44
C ARG A 91 -62.74 -27.07 21.00
N ASP A 92 -63.13 -26.19 20.07
CA ASP A 92 -63.22 -26.54 18.65
C ASP A 92 -61.82 -26.60 18.04
N THR A 93 -61.33 -27.82 17.85
CA THR A 93 -59.99 -28.10 17.32
C THR A 93 -59.85 -27.85 15.82
N ARG A 94 -60.91 -27.39 15.13
CA ARG A 94 -60.87 -27.09 13.69
C ARG A 94 -59.97 -25.89 13.35
N ARG A 95 -59.94 -24.84 14.18
CA ARG A 95 -59.02 -23.69 13.97
C ARG A 95 -57.55 -24.03 14.22
N LEU A 96 -57.25 -24.96 15.14
CA LEU A 96 -55.87 -25.35 15.47
C LEU A 96 -55.13 -26.02 14.30
N ARG A 97 -55.84 -26.71 13.39
CA ARG A 97 -55.23 -27.48 12.30
C ARG A 97 -54.54 -26.61 11.25
N TYR A 98 -55.08 -25.42 10.97
CA TYR A 98 -54.44 -24.47 10.06
C TYR A 98 -53.32 -23.68 10.75
N GLY A 99 -53.51 -23.29 12.01
CA GLY A 99 -52.47 -22.64 12.81
C GLY A 99 -51.20 -23.49 12.96
N GLY A 100 -51.35 -24.77 13.34
CA GLY A 100 -50.19 -25.66 13.53
C GLY A 100 -49.40 -25.95 12.24
N ILE A 101 -50.07 -26.04 11.10
CA ILE A 101 -49.41 -26.19 9.79
C ILE A 101 -48.67 -24.89 9.41
N ALA A 102 -49.29 -23.72 9.63
CA ALA A 102 -48.63 -22.44 9.40
C ALA A 102 -47.38 -22.28 10.29
N THR A 103 -47.47 -22.54 11.59
CA THR A 103 -46.31 -22.48 12.51
C THR A 103 -45.20 -23.46 12.07
N ALA A 104 -45.53 -24.70 11.72
CA ALA A 104 -44.53 -25.66 11.23
C ALA A 104 -43.87 -25.19 9.93
N MET A 105 -44.63 -24.62 9.00
CA MET A 105 -44.10 -24.05 7.76
C MET A 105 -43.20 -22.84 8.01
N THR A 106 -43.57 -21.94 8.92
CA THR A 106 -42.71 -20.82 9.35
C THR A 106 -41.42 -21.32 9.99
N CYS A 107 -41.47 -22.33 10.86
CA CYS A 107 -40.27 -22.92 11.45
C CYS A 107 -39.34 -23.55 10.38
N ILE A 108 -39.90 -24.20 9.35
CA ILE A 108 -39.12 -24.73 8.23
C ILE A 108 -38.47 -23.61 7.42
N VAL A 109 -39.20 -22.52 7.13
CA VAL A 109 -38.66 -21.35 6.42
C VAL A 109 -37.55 -20.66 7.22
N VAL A 110 -37.75 -20.45 8.53
CA VAL A 110 -36.72 -19.87 9.41
C VAL A 110 -35.49 -20.79 9.49
N ALA A 111 -35.67 -22.10 9.64
CA ALA A 111 -34.57 -23.05 9.64
C ALA A 111 -33.82 -23.07 8.29
N ALA A 112 -34.53 -22.94 7.16
CA ALA A 112 -33.93 -22.84 5.84
C ALA A 112 -33.15 -21.53 5.63
N VAL A 113 -33.65 -20.39 6.15
CA VAL A 113 -32.93 -19.10 6.13
C VAL A 113 -31.68 -19.13 7.01
N VAL A 114 -31.77 -19.71 8.22
CA VAL A 114 -30.60 -19.90 9.09
C VAL A 114 -29.57 -20.83 8.44
N LEU A 115 -30.01 -21.95 7.85
CA LEU A 115 -29.12 -22.86 7.14
C LEU A 115 -28.49 -22.19 5.91
N LEU A 116 -29.24 -21.39 5.16
CA LEU A 116 -28.74 -20.62 4.02
C LEU A 116 -27.69 -19.60 4.48
N ASN A 117 -27.92 -18.86 5.55
CA ASN A 117 -26.94 -17.90 6.10
C ASN A 117 -25.66 -18.62 6.59
N VAL A 118 -25.79 -19.80 7.21
CA VAL A 118 -24.63 -20.62 7.61
C VAL A 118 -23.86 -21.14 6.39
N ILE A 119 -24.56 -21.61 5.35
CA ILE A 119 -23.94 -22.05 4.09
C ILE A 119 -23.24 -20.89 3.39
N VAL A 120 -23.88 -19.71 3.31
CA VAL A 120 -23.31 -18.50 2.70
C VAL A 120 -22.09 -18.01 3.48
N GLY A 121 -22.12 -18.06 4.82
CA GLY A 121 -20.94 -17.76 5.65
C GLY A 121 -19.77 -18.71 5.35
N ILE A 122 -19.98 -20.03 5.48
CA ILE A 122 -18.96 -21.05 5.18
C ILE A 122 -18.45 -20.98 3.74
N LEU A 123 -19.30 -20.56 2.79
CA LEU A 123 -18.90 -20.36 1.40
C LEU A 123 -18.07 -19.09 1.25
N ASN A 124 -18.43 -17.99 1.90
CA ASN A 124 -17.69 -16.72 1.90
C ASN A 124 -16.30 -16.87 2.55
N ASP A 125 -16.20 -17.63 3.64
CA ASP A 125 -14.94 -17.95 4.33
C ASP A 125 -13.97 -18.77 3.47
N ARG A 126 -14.46 -19.41 2.40
CA ARG A 126 -13.68 -20.30 1.52
C ARG A 126 -13.53 -19.78 0.08
N PHE A 127 -14.47 -18.97 -0.36
CA PHE A 127 -14.55 -18.28 -1.63
C PHE A 127 -15.22 -16.92 -1.36
N PRO A 128 -14.46 -15.83 -1.15
CA PRO A 128 -15.05 -14.53 -0.82
C PRO A 128 -15.89 -14.01 -2.00
N LEU A 129 -17.20 -14.25 -1.93
CA LEU A 129 -18.19 -13.84 -2.94
C LEU A 129 -18.61 -12.39 -2.70
N ASN A 130 -17.61 -11.51 -2.65
CA ASN A 130 -17.80 -10.06 -2.66
C ASN A 130 -18.40 -9.66 -4.02
N PHE A 131 -19.73 -9.66 -4.10
CA PHE A 131 -20.44 -8.94 -5.16
C PHE A 131 -20.26 -7.44 -4.89
N ASP A 132 -19.28 -6.87 -5.57
CA ASP A 132 -19.05 -5.44 -5.58
C ASP A 132 -20.23 -4.74 -6.27
N LEU A 133 -20.87 -3.82 -5.54
CA LEU A 133 -22.02 -3.04 -5.97
C LEU A 133 -21.66 -1.55 -6.16
N THR A 134 -20.38 -1.19 -6.07
CA THR A 134 -19.92 0.14 -6.51
C THR A 134 -20.02 0.25 -8.03
N SER A 135 -20.31 1.44 -8.53
CA SER A 135 -20.46 1.71 -9.98
C SER A 135 -19.24 1.26 -10.79
N ASP A 136 -18.05 1.50 -10.23
CA ASP A 136 -16.76 1.37 -10.90
C ASP A 136 -15.99 0.10 -10.47
N LYS A 137 -16.59 -0.71 -9.59
CA LYS A 137 -16.03 -1.94 -9.01
C LYS A 137 -14.72 -1.74 -8.23
N LEU A 138 -14.68 -0.69 -7.40
CA LEU A 138 -13.50 -0.27 -6.63
C LEU A 138 -12.93 -1.40 -5.76
N PHE A 139 -13.77 -2.30 -5.24
CA PHE A 139 -13.38 -3.42 -4.38
C PHE A 139 -13.11 -4.71 -5.17
N THR A 140 -12.96 -4.67 -6.50
CA THR A 140 -12.73 -5.84 -7.35
C THR A 140 -11.44 -5.72 -8.15
N LEU A 141 -10.49 -6.62 -7.90
CA LEU A 141 -9.23 -6.65 -8.67
C LEU A 141 -9.43 -6.71 -10.19
N SER A 142 -8.60 -6.01 -10.98
CA SER A 142 -8.53 -6.22 -12.44
C SER A 142 -8.08 -7.64 -12.79
N ASP A 143 -8.33 -8.08 -14.03
CA ASP A 143 -7.91 -9.42 -14.45
C ASP A 143 -6.38 -9.59 -14.53
N GLN A 144 -5.62 -8.50 -14.71
CA GLN A 144 -4.15 -8.51 -14.64
C GLN A 144 -3.67 -8.82 -13.21
N SER A 145 -4.21 -8.11 -12.21
CA SER A 145 -3.89 -8.36 -10.80
C SER A 145 -4.36 -9.73 -10.31
N LYS A 146 -5.53 -10.20 -10.78
CA LYS A 146 -5.98 -11.59 -10.55
C LYS A 146 -5.02 -12.62 -11.16
N GLU A 147 -4.34 -12.31 -12.26
CA GLU A 147 -3.33 -13.19 -12.87
C GLU A 147 -2.00 -13.13 -12.11
N LEU A 148 -1.56 -11.95 -11.70
CA LEU A 148 -0.39 -11.74 -10.83
C LEU A 148 -0.52 -12.54 -9.53
N ALA A 149 -1.63 -12.39 -8.81
CA ALA A 149 -1.89 -13.10 -7.56
C ALA A 149 -1.76 -14.63 -7.71
N LYS A 150 -2.31 -15.19 -8.79
CA LYS A 150 -2.27 -16.64 -9.09
C LYS A 150 -0.89 -17.13 -9.52
N LYS A 151 -0.02 -16.25 -10.02
CA LYS A 151 1.35 -16.58 -10.43
C LYS A 151 2.31 -16.71 -9.24
N ILE A 152 1.97 -16.15 -8.07
CA ILE A 152 2.88 -16.10 -6.91
C ILE A 152 3.29 -17.51 -6.46
N ARG A 153 4.61 -17.72 -6.37
CA ARG A 153 5.23 -19.03 -6.07
C ARG A 153 5.66 -19.14 -4.61
N GLU A 154 6.39 -18.15 -4.14
CA GLU A 154 6.98 -18.05 -2.80
C GLU A 154 6.01 -17.37 -1.82
N GLU A 155 6.34 -17.33 -0.53
CA GLU A 155 5.57 -16.55 0.45
C GLU A 155 5.93 -15.05 0.32
N THR A 156 4.91 -14.20 0.40
CA THR A 156 5.03 -12.75 0.22
C THR A 156 4.29 -12.03 1.33
N ASP A 157 4.99 -11.29 2.16
CA ASP A 157 4.38 -10.51 3.24
C ASP A 157 4.02 -9.11 2.76
N ILE A 158 2.89 -8.60 3.23
CA ILE A 158 2.52 -7.18 3.20
C ILE A 158 2.37 -6.76 4.67
N ILE A 159 3.34 -6.00 5.18
CA ILE A 159 3.38 -5.52 6.56
C ILE A 159 2.96 -4.06 6.58
N VAL A 160 1.81 -3.78 7.19
CA VAL A 160 1.24 -2.43 7.32
C VAL A 160 1.57 -1.89 8.71
N PHE A 161 2.28 -0.78 8.79
CA PHE A 161 2.70 -0.15 10.05
C PHE A 161 1.61 0.78 10.60
N SER A 162 0.48 0.17 10.94
CA SER A 162 -0.75 0.80 11.42
C SER A 162 -1.60 -0.21 12.19
N GLU A 163 -2.55 0.28 12.99
CA GLU A 163 -3.61 -0.57 13.55
C GLU A 163 -4.55 -1.13 12.45
N LYS A 164 -5.03 -2.36 12.64
CA LYS A 164 -5.92 -3.05 11.67
C LYS A 164 -7.32 -2.42 11.57
N ASN A 165 -7.79 -1.73 12.59
CA ASN A 165 -9.09 -1.03 12.58
C ASN A 165 -9.11 0.10 11.52
N GLN A 166 -8.02 0.87 11.37
CA GLN A 166 -7.90 1.98 10.42
C GLN A 166 -8.11 1.56 8.96
N PHE A 167 -7.90 0.28 8.63
CA PHE A 167 -8.13 -0.29 7.30
C PHE A 167 -9.39 -1.17 7.23
N SER A 168 -9.68 -1.95 8.28
CA SER A 168 -10.80 -2.91 8.23
C SER A 168 -12.17 -2.27 8.50
N ALA A 169 -12.20 -1.19 9.28
CA ALA A 169 -13.36 -0.37 9.62
C ALA A 169 -12.94 1.10 9.88
N PRO A 170 -12.44 1.82 8.85
CA PRO A 170 -12.04 3.22 8.97
C PRO A 170 -13.19 4.12 9.45
N SER A 171 -12.84 5.18 10.19
CA SER A 171 -13.76 6.16 10.74
C SER A 171 -13.10 7.55 10.86
N THR A 172 -12.46 8.00 9.80
CA THR A 172 -11.91 9.37 9.70
C THR A 172 -13.00 10.35 9.26
N PRO A 173 -12.80 11.68 9.39
CA PRO A 173 -13.72 12.68 8.84
C PRO A 173 -13.81 12.70 7.30
N GLU A 174 -12.83 12.10 6.61
CA GLU A 174 -12.71 12.12 5.14
C GLU A 174 -13.25 10.80 4.56
N GLU A 175 -14.45 10.83 3.97
CA GLU A 175 -15.14 9.61 3.52
C GLU A 175 -14.48 8.92 2.31
N ASP A 176 -13.77 9.68 1.46
CA ASP A 176 -12.98 9.12 0.36
C ASP A 176 -11.76 8.36 0.90
N LEU A 177 -11.10 8.89 1.94
CA LEU A 177 -10.03 8.19 2.65
C LEU A 177 -10.56 6.93 3.36
N ASN A 178 -11.74 7.01 3.98
CA ASN A 178 -12.41 5.82 4.54
C ASN A 178 -12.65 4.76 3.46
N THR A 179 -13.05 5.18 2.26
CA THR A 179 -13.26 4.28 1.11
C THR A 179 -11.95 3.63 0.66
N ILE A 180 -10.87 4.40 0.51
CA ILE A 180 -9.54 3.94 0.07
C ILE A 180 -8.90 2.97 1.06
N LEU A 181 -8.93 3.29 2.36
CA LEU A 181 -8.40 2.40 3.41
C LEU A 181 -9.19 1.08 3.48
N LYS A 182 -10.51 1.14 3.32
CA LYS A 182 -11.37 -0.05 3.23
C LYS A 182 -11.11 -0.84 1.95
N GLN A 183 -10.84 -0.17 0.84
CA GLN A 183 -10.50 -0.79 -0.44
C GLN A 183 -9.20 -1.57 -0.31
N PHE A 184 -8.14 -0.97 0.25
CA PHE A 184 -6.88 -1.66 0.52
C PHE A 184 -7.08 -2.94 1.34
N TYR A 185 -7.93 -2.91 2.37
CA TYR A 185 -8.24 -4.08 3.20
C TYR A 185 -8.95 -5.22 2.45
N GLU A 186 -9.96 -4.92 1.64
CA GLU A 186 -10.68 -5.96 0.88
C GLU A 186 -9.91 -6.43 -0.36
N THR A 187 -9.04 -5.58 -0.93
CA THR A 187 -8.17 -5.90 -2.07
C THR A 187 -6.98 -6.77 -1.65
N THR A 188 -6.35 -6.48 -0.50
CA THR A 188 -5.30 -7.35 0.07
C THR A 188 -5.81 -8.76 0.40
N LYS A 189 -7.02 -8.89 0.96
CA LYS A 189 -7.70 -10.19 1.16
C LYS A 189 -7.94 -10.96 -0.15
N GLN A 190 -8.20 -10.26 -1.26
CA GLN A 190 -8.32 -10.92 -2.57
C GLN A 190 -6.97 -11.44 -3.07
N TYR A 191 -5.89 -10.69 -2.88
CA TYR A 191 -4.53 -11.17 -3.16
C TYR A 191 -4.15 -12.41 -2.32
N GLU A 192 -4.44 -12.41 -1.03
CA GLU A 192 -4.28 -13.58 -0.14
C GLU A 192 -5.07 -14.79 -0.66
N SER A 193 -6.37 -14.61 -0.94
CA SER A 193 -7.24 -15.69 -1.43
C SER A 193 -6.80 -16.24 -2.79
N LEU A 194 -6.48 -15.38 -3.75
CA LEU A 194 -6.13 -15.77 -5.13
C LEU A 194 -4.71 -16.34 -5.27
N SER A 195 -3.80 -15.99 -4.37
CA SER A 195 -2.47 -16.61 -4.28
C SER A 195 -2.46 -17.95 -3.52
N GLY A 196 -3.60 -18.31 -2.90
CA GLY A 196 -3.74 -19.53 -2.10
C GLY A 196 -3.11 -19.43 -0.71
N GLY A 197 -3.13 -18.24 -0.09
CA GLY A 197 -2.56 -17.99 1.24
C GLY A 197 -1.06 -17.70 1.25
N LYS A 198 -0.47 -17.39 0.09
CA LYS A 198 0.96 -17.07 -0.03
C LYS A 198 1.27 -15.60 0.18
N ILE A 199 0.41 -14.73 -0.34
CA ILE A 199 0.39 -13.32 0.04
C ILE A 199 -0.27 -13.24 1.40
N LYS A 200 0.46 -12.80 2.43
CA LYS A 200 -0.01 -12.69 3.82
C LYS A 200 0.03 -11.24 4.24
N VAL A 201 -1.05 -10.74 4.85
CA VAL A 201 -1.12 -9.33 5.27
C VAL A 201 -1.14 -9.22 6.79
N THR A 202 -0.21 -8.44 7.34
CA THR A 202 -0.02 -8.25 8.78
C THR A 202 -0.06 -6.78 9.14
N TYR A 203 -0.54 -6.48 10.36
CA TYR A 203 -0.64 -5.13 10.88
C TYR A 203 0.27 -5.01 12.11
N VAL A 204 1.15 -4.02 12.12
CA VAL A 204 2.19 -3.83 13.14
C VAL A 204 2.10 -2.41 13.69
N ASP A 205 1.47 -2.29 14.84
CA ASP A 205 1.46 -1.07 15.63
C ASP A 205 2.88 -0.80 16.19
N LEU A 206 3.50 0.30 15.72
CA LEU A 206 4.84 0.73 16.11
C LEU A 206 4.90 1.29 17.54
N VAL A 207 3.76 1.70 18.11
CA VAL A 207 3.66 2.41 19.40
C VAL A 207 3.17 1.47 20.51
N GLY A 208 2.06 0.77 20.29
CA GLY A 208 1.48 -0.17 21.25
C GLY A 208 2.12 -1.57 21.23
N ASN A 209 2.85 -1.95 20.17
CA ASN A 209 3.61 -3.21 20.13
C ASN A 209 5.06 -3.04 19.62
N PRO A 210 5.92 -2.34 20.39
CA PRO A 210 7.31 -2.11 20.01
C PRO A 210 8.14 -3.40 19.92
N ALA A 211 7.74 -4.48 20.60
CA ALA A 211 8.39 -5.79 20.52
C ALA A 211 8.18 -6.45 19.15
N ASN A 212 6.97 -6.36 18.58
CA ASN A 212 6.71 -6.83 17.22
C ASN A 212 7.33 -5.90 16.17
N ALA A 213 7.29 -4.58 16.39
CA ALA A 213 7.94 -3.59 15.53
C ALA A 213 9.47 -3.78 15.42
N ALA A 214 10.13 -4.19 16.51
CA ALA A 214 11.58 -4.42 16.54
C ALA A 214 12.07 -5.41 15.46
N LYS A 215 11.23 -6.40 15.07
CA LYS A 215 11.50 -7.37 13.99
C LYS A 215 11.72 -6.70 12.62
N TYR A 216 11.23 -5.47 12.44
CA TYR A 216 11.26 -4.72 11.19
C TYR A 216 12.18 -3.50 11.23
N LYS A 217 12.94 -3.30 12.32
CA LYS A 217 13.75 -2.09 12.53
C LYS A 217 14.73 -1.78 11.38
N GLN A 218 15.24 -2.80 10.69
CA GLN A 218 16.16 -2.65 9.55
C GLN A 218 15.54 -2.02 8.28
N TYR A 219 14.20 -1.93 8.21
CA TYR A 219 13.46 -1.25 7.14
C TYR A 219 13.07 0.19 7.51
N GLU A 220 13.54 0.66 8.68
CA GLU A 220 13.26 1.97 9.28
C GLU A 220 11.79 2.41 9.14
N PRO A 221 10.81 1.58 9.57
CA PRO A 221 9.40 1.86 9.37
C PRO A 221 8.90 3.04 10.22
N VAL A 222 8.05 3.87 9.63
CA VAL A 222 7.26 4.91 10.31
C VAL A 222 5.77 4.59 10.23
N GLN A 223 4.96 5.30 11.04
CA GLN A 223 3.51 5.08 11.07
C GLN A 223 2.91 5.36 9.68
N GLY A 224 2.12 4.41 9.17
CA GLY A 224 1.55 4.48 7.83
C GLY A 224 2.46 3.94 6.72
N ASP A 225 3.66 3.43 7.00
CA ASP A 225 4.43 2.68 5.99
C ASP A 225 3.75 1.34 5.65
N ILE A 226 3.93 0.89 4.40
CA ILE A 226 3.52 -0.43 3.90
C ILE A 226 4.75 -1.10 3.29
N LEU A 227 5.21 -2.18 3.91
CA LEU A 227 6.39 -2.96 3.52
C LEU A 227 5.96 -4.26 2.84
N PHE A 228 6.27 -4.40 1.57
CA PHE A 228 6.14 -5.65 0.82
C PHE A 228 7.45 -6.43 0.94
N ARG A 229 7.40 -7.75 1.13
CA ARG A 229 8.60 -8.60 1.25
C ARG A 229 8.40 -9.97 0.60
N CYS A 230 9.37 -10.44 -0.16
CA CYS A 230 9.45 -11.81 -0.68
C CYS A 230 10.89 -12.32 -0.56
N GLY A 231 11.14 -13.21 0.40
CA GLY A 231 12.50 -13.63 0.76
C GLY A 231 13.39 -12.43 1.13
N ASN A 232 14.46 -12.23 0.36
CA ASN A 232 15.40 -11.11 0.54
C ASN A 232 14.98 -9.81 -0.18
N ARG A 233 13.95 -9.86 -1.03
CA ARG A 233 13.45 -8.68 -1.78
C ARG A 233 12.41 -7.96 -0.94
N PHE A 234 12.42 -6.63 -0.96
CA PHE A 234 11.40 -5.83 -0.31
C PHE A 234 11.12 -4.54 -1.08
N GLN A 235 9.97 -3.92 -0.82
CA GLN A 235 9.60 -2.55 -1.20
C GLN A 235 8.93 -1.87 -0.01
N LYS A 236 9.07 -0.54 0.12
CA LYS A 236 8.37 0.22 1.17
C LYS A 236 7.78 1.50 0.58
N VAL A 237 6.47 1.64 0.72
CA VAL A 237 5.65 2.79 0.27
C VAL A 237 4.90 3.39 1.47
N SER A 238 4.35 4.59 1.30
CA SER A 238 3.46 5.22 2.28
C SER A 238 2.00 4.83 2.03
N MET A 239 1.18 4.86 3.08
CA MET A 239 -0.29 4.88 2.99
C MET A 239 -0.79 6.08 2.17
N ASN A 240 -0.02 7.18 2.11
CA ASN A 240 -0.32 8.33 1.26
C ASN A 240 -0.23 8.00 -0.24
N ASP A 241 0.60 7.02 -0.62
CA ASP A 241 0.78 6.60 -2.01
C ASP A 241 -0.43 5.81 -2.54
N LEU A 242 -1.39 5.45 -1.67
CA LEU A 242 -2.63 4.74 -2.03
C LEU A 242 -3.68 5.62 -2.71
N LEU A 243 -3.46 6.93 -2.81
CA LEU A 243 -4.38 7.87 -3.42
C LEU A 243 -3.67 9.04 -4.11
N THR A 244 -4.35 9.60 -5.10
CA THR A 244 -4.05 10.90 -5.71
C THR A 244 -5.21 11.87 -5.41
N TYR A 245 -4.92 13.17 -5.30
CA TYR A 245 -5.89 14.22 -5.02
C TYR A 245 -5.37 15.61 -5.45
N ASP A 246 -6.26 16.61 -5.43
CA ASP A 246 -5.96 18.01 -5.67
C ASP A 246 -5.14 18.62 -4.52
N GLU A 247 -3.82 18.73 -4.73
CA GLU A 247 -2.86 19.31 -3.78
C GLU A 247 -3.13 20.80 -3.51
N GLU A 248 -3.67 21.56 -4.46
CA GLU A 248 -3.97 22.99 -4.28
C GLU A 248 -5.15 23.17 -3.32
N SER A 249 -6.26 22.46 -3.55
CA SER A 249 -7.43 22.50 -2.66
C SER A 249 -7.12 21.95 -1.26
N ALA A 250 -6.29 20.91 -1.17
CA ALA A 250 -5.81 20.41 0.11
C ALA A 250 -4.98 21.47 0.86
N MET A 251 -4.07 22.17 0.17
CA MET A 251 -3.18 23.17 0.78
C MET A 251 -3.88 24.47 1.17
N TYR A 252 -4.80 24.99 0.33
CA TYR A 252 -5.43 26.30 0.55
C TYR A 252 -6.78 26.23 1.25
N TYR A 253 -7.53 25.13 1.11
CA TYR A 253 -8.89 24.99 1.65
C TYR A 253 -9.05 23.86 2.67
N ASN A 254 -7.98 23.11 2.97
CA ASN A 254 -7.97 21.96 3.88
C ASN A 254 -9.11 20.97 3.56
N GLN A 255 -9.27 20.65 2.28
CA GLN A 255 -10.28 19.73 1.75
C GLN A 255 -9.63 18.81 0.72
N LEU A 256 -9.89 17.51 0.81
CA LEU A 256 -9.51 16.57 -0.23
C LEU A 256 -10.55 16.62 -1.35
N THR A 257 -10.13 16.98 -2.56
CA THR A 257 -10.95 17.00 -3.78
C THR A 257 -10.24 16.28 -4.92
N GLY A 258 -10.99 15.80 -5.91
CA GLY A 258 -10.41 15.02 -7.02
C GLY A 258 -9.81 13.68 -6.61
N VAL A 259 -10.25 13.13 -5.46
CA VAL A 259 -9.64 11.94 -4.87
C VAL A 259 -9.80 10.72 -5.78
N THR A 260 -8.69 10.12 -6.16
CA THR A 260 -8.59 8.92 -6.99
C THR A 260 -7.76 7.85 -6.26
N SER A 261 -8.07 6.57 -6.47
CA SER A 261 -7.47 5.47 -5.70
C SER A 261 -6.39 4.73 -6.48
N GLU A 262 -5.17 4.73 -5.94
CA GLU A 262 -4.02 4.01 -6.45
C GLU A 262 -3.87 2.61 -5.84
N VAL A 263 -4.81 2.17 -5.00
CA VAL A 263 -4.71 0.94 -4.19
C VAL A 263 -4.31 -0.29 -5.02
N GLU A 264 -4.92 -0.51 -6.19
CA GLU A 264 -4.55 -1.65 -7.03
C GLU A 264 -3.20 -1.45 -7.75
N VAL A 265 -2.87 -0.22 -8.15
CA VAL A 265 -1.60 0.12 -8.82
C VAL A 265 -0.43 -0.09 -7.85
N VAL A 266 -0.54 0.43 -6.62
CA VAL A 266 0.46 0.25 -5.56
C VAL A 266 0.61 -1.23 -5.20
N LEU A 267 -0.50 -1.95 -4.96
CA LEU A 267 -0.43 -3.37 -4.62
C LEU A 267 0.19 -4.20 -5.75
N SER A 268 -0.29 -4.04 -6.99
CA SER A 268 0.18 -4.85 -8.14
C SER A 268 1.64 -4.60 -8.48
N SER A 269 2.07 -3.33 -8.56
CA SER A 269 3.45 -2.95 -8.87
C SER A 269 4.44 -3.44 -7.81
N ASN A 270 4.14 -3.24 -6.52
CA ASN A 270 5.04 -3.64 -5.44
C ASN A 270 5.08 -5.17 -5.27
N ILE A 271 3.95 -5.87 -5.39
CA ILE A 271 3.92 -7.34 -5.41
C ILE A 271 4.77 -7.85 -6.57
N ALA A 272 4.56 -7.36 -7.80
CA ALA A 272 5.36 -7.78 -8.95
C ALA A 272 6.87 -7.52 -8.76
N MET A 273 7.25 -6.37 -8.18
CA MET A 273 8.64 -5.99 -7.96
C MET A 273 9.35 -6.82 -6.87
N VAL A 274 8.64 -7.25 -5.80
CA VAL A 274 9.23 -8.17 -4.81
C VAL A 274 9.17 -9.64 -5.25
N THR A 275 8.16 -10.07 -6.02
CA THR A 275 8.00 -11.48 -6.42
C THR A 275 8.62 -11.82 -7.80
N SER A 276 9.21 -10.85 -8.48
CA SER A 276 9.99 -11.09 -9.71
C SER A 276 11.11 -12.12 -9.45
N GLU A 277 11.36 -13.01 -10.41
CA GLU A 277 12.53 -13.91 -10.37
C GLU A 277 13.82 -13.15 -10.76
N ASP A 278 13.72 -12.04 -11.51
CA ASP A 278 14.83 -11.20 -11.96
C ASP A 278 15.02 -9.95 -11.09
N THR A 279 16.27 -9.56 -10.85
CA THR A 279 16.69 -8.28 -10.24
C THR A 279 17.53 -7.55 -11.28
N PRO A 280 17.02 -6.47 -11.92
CA PRO A 280 17.78 -5.78 -12.97
C PRO A 280 19.06 -5.17 -12.41
N ILE A 281 20.17 -5.34 -13.14
CA ILE A 281 21.48 -4.85 -12.74
C ILE A 281 21.81 -3.57 -13.51
N ILE A 282 22.11 -2.51 -12.76
CA ILE A 282 22.50 -1.19 -13.28
C ILE A 282 23.97 -0.96 -12.97
N THR A 283 24.78 -0.78 -14.02
CA THR A 283 26.20 -0.45 -13.91
C THR A 283 26.39 1.07 -13.94
N VAL A 284 26.77 1.64 -12.81
CA VAL A 284 27.16 3.05 -12.69
C VAL A 284 28.60 3.21 -13.17
N LEU A 285 28.83 4.09 -14.15
CA LEU A 285 30.19 4.40 -14.59
C LEU A 285 30.83 5.45 -13.67
N THR A 286 32.08 5.22 -13.31
CA THR A 286 32.88 6.12 -12.48
C THR A 286 34.27 6.35 -13.06
N GLY A 287 34.92 7.45 -12.66
CA GLY A 287 36.31 7.79 -12.99
C GLY A 287 36.48 9.20 -13.59
N HIS A 288 35.40 9.77 -14.12
CA HIS A 288 35.37 11.09 -14.77
C HIS A 288 34.94 12.20 -13.80
N THR A 289 35.06 11.95 -12.49
CA THR A 289 34.65 12.87 -11.41
C THR A 289 33.18 13.26 -11.53
N GLU A 290 32.35 12.23 -11.54
CA GLU A 290 30.89 12.23 -11.52
C GLU A 290 30.31 13.04 -10.33
N ASP A 291 29.02 13.35 -10.36
CA ASP A 291 28.40 14.05 -9.24
C ASP A 291 27.90 13.10 -8.13
N GLU A 292 28.53 13.20 -6.95
CA GLU A 292 28.24 12.36 -5.78
C GLU A 292 26.80 12.55 -5.26
N ASN A 293 26.20 13.74 -5.38
CA ASN A 293 24.82 13.98 -4.91
C ASN A 293 23.80 13.36 -5.86
N LEU A 294 24.01 13.52 -7.18
CA LEU A 294 23.23 12.83 -8.21
C LEU A 294 23.32 11.32 -8.02
N LEU A 295 24.53 10.79 -7.82
CA LEU A 295 24.75 9.36 -7.57
C LEU A 295 24.08 8.89 -6.29
N ALA A 296 24.14 9.64 -5.18
CA ALA A 296 23.47 9.28 -3.94
C ALA A 296 21.93 9.25 -4.10
N GLY A 297 21.35 10.26 -4.76
CA GLY A 297 19.91 10.33 -5.04
C GLY A 297 19.45 9.17 -5.94
N VAL A 298 20.13 8.97 -7.08
CA VAL A 298 19.80 7.90 -8.03
C VAL A 298 20.00 6.52 -7.40
N LYS A 299 21.08 6.29 -6.64
CA LYS A 299 21.29 5.02 -5.92
C LYS A 299 20.23 4.77 -4.84
N SER A 300 19.78 5.81 -4.15
CA SER A 300 18.69 5.72 -3.17
C SER A 300 17.37 5.30 -3.82
N VAL A 301 16.96 5.96 -4.92
CA VAL A 301 15.71 5.63 -5.62
C VAL A 301 15.77 4.23 -6.24
N LEU A 302 16.83 3.90 -6.99
CA LEU A 302 16.97 2.60 -7.65
C LEU A 302 17.12 1.46 -6.64
N GLY A 303 17.91 1.65 -5.57
CA GLY A 303 18.08 0.66 -4.52
C GLY A 303 16.79 0.41 -3.73
N LYS A 304 16.00 1.46 -3.45
CA LYS A 304 14.64 1.31 -2.91
C LYS A 304 13.75 0.48 -3.84
N ASN A 305 13.83 0.68 -5.16
CA ASN A 305 13.07 -0.04 -6.19
C ASN A 305 13.69 -1.40 -6.59
N ASN A 306 14.41 -2.09 -5.69
CA ASN A 306 14.95 -3.45 -5.91
C ASN A 306 15.84 -3.60 -7.17
N TYR A 307 16.49 -2.52 -7.64
CA TYR A 307 17.56 -2.62 -8.63
C TYR A 307 18.88 -2.96 -7.94
N LYS A 308 19.65 -3.91 -8.49
CA LYS A 308 21.01 -4.15 -8.03
C LYS A 308 21.94 -3.16 -8.72
N ILE A 309 22.68 -2.39 -7.94
CA ILE A 309 23.59 -1.37 -8.45
C ILE A 309 25.03 -1.84 -8.24
N GLU A 310 25.85 -1.69 -9.27
CA GLU A 310 27.29 -1.95 -9.24
C GLU A 310 28.05 -0.74 -9.80
N ASP A 311 29.22 -0.41 -9.24
CA ASP A 311 30.10 0.65 -9.73
C ASP A 311 31.19 0.06 -10.63
N LEU A 312 31.41 0.67 -11.79
CA LEU A 312 32.47 0.33 -12.74
C LEU A 312 33.34 1.57 -13.00
N ASP A 313 34.57 1.54 -12.49
CA ASP A 313 35.63 2.44 -12.96
C ASP A 313 35.90 2.13 -14.43
N ILE A 314 35.41 3.00 -15.31
CA ILE A 314 35.50 2.82 -16.76
C ILE A 314 36.92 3.06 -17.27
N THR A 315 37.75 3.79 -16.53
CA THR A 315 39.16 4.06 -16.87
C THR A 315 40.02 2.82 -16.65
N GLY A 316 39.69 2.03 -15.63
CA GLY A 316 40.38 0.81 -15.25
C GLY A 316 40.34 -0.35 -16.28
N SER A 317 40.96 -1.46 -15.90
CA SER A 317 40.96 -2.72 -16.65
C SER A 317 39.75 -3.61 -16.35
N ALA A 318 38.83 -3.14 -15.51
CA ALA A 318 37.56 -3.78 -15.23
C ALA A 318 36.68 -3.87 -16.49
N LYS A 319 35.68 -4.74 -16.44
CA LYS A 319 34.73 -4.96 -17.53
C LYS A 319 33.31 -4.87 -16.99
N PHE A 320 32.41 -4.35 -17.81
CA PHE A 320 30.97 -4.43 -17.56
C PHE A 320 30.54 -5.87 -17.24
N ASN A 321 29.70 -6.00 -16.21
CA ASN A 321 28.92 -7.20 -16.00
C ASN A 321 28.07 -7.49 -17.25
N GLN A 322 28.00 -8.76 -17.64
CA GLN A 322 27.23 -9.17 -18.81
C GLN A 322 25.74 -9.33 -18.53
N GLU A 323 25.37 -9.52 -17.26
CA GLU A 323 23.99 -9.54 -16.75
C GLU A 323 23.41 -8.12 -16.60
N SER A 324 24.25 -7.08 -16.66
CA SER A 324 23.80 -5.69 -16.66
C SER A 324 23.10 -5.33 -17.97
N THR A 325 21.96 -4.65 -17.84
CA THR A 325 21.11 -4.16 -18.93
C THR A 325 21.08 -2.64 -19.04
N VAL A 326 21.52 -1.89 -18.01
CA VAL A 326 21.53 -0.42 -18.03
C VAL A 326 22.87 0.10 -17.52
N ALA A 327 23.49 1.00 -18.29
CA ALA A 327 24.63 1.79 -17.85
C ALA A 327 24.17 3.22 -17.49
N LEU A 328 24.72 3.77 -16.41
CA LEU A 328 24.49 5.14 -15.97
C LEU A 328 25.77 5.96 -16.07
N ILE A 329 25.72 7.06 -16.82
CA ILE A 329 26.73 8.14 -16.79
C ILE A 329 26.14 9.31 -16.01
N ALA A 330 26.69 9.59 -14.83
CA ALA A 330 26.12 10.53 -13.87
C ALA A 330 26.90 11.85 -13.79
N ALA A 331 26.62 12.78 -14.72
CA ALA A 331 27.20 14.13 -14.75
C ALA A 331 28.75 14.15 -14.67
N PRO A 332 29.45 13.51 -15.63
CA PRO A 332 30.91 13.48 -15.65
C PRO A 332 31.48 14.89 -15.85
N LYS A 333 32.55 15.22 -15.12
CA LYS A 333 33.22 16.53 -15.16
C LYS A 333 34.54 16.50 -15.98
N LYS A 334 34.81 15.37 -16.66
CA LYS A 334 35.95 15.14 -17.56
C LYS A 334 35.48 14.30 -18.75
N ASP A 335 36.03 14.56 -19.92
CA ASP A 335 35.73 13.77 -21.13
C ASP A 335 36.15 12.31 -20.99
N TYR A 336 35.55 11.46 -21.83
CA TYR A 336 35.87 10.06 -22.01
C TYR A 336 36.94 9.90 -23.09
N SER A 337 37.90 9.00 -22.91
CA SER A 337 38.82 8.62 -23.97
C SER A 337 38.15 7.72 -25.03
N ALA A 338 38.74 7.68 -26.23
CA ALA A 338 38.28 6.79 -27.29
C ALA A 338 38.26 5.30 -26.89
N ASP A 339 39.16 4.87 -25.99
CA ASP A 339 39.19 3.50 -25.48
C ASP A 339 38.07 3.22 -24.46
N GLU A 340 37.69 4.20 -23.62
CA GLU A 340 36.53 4.09 -22.72
C GLU A 340 35.20 4.09 -23.49
N ILE A 341 35.07 4.96 -24.50
CA ILE A 341 33.93 4.93 -25.43
C ILE A 341 33.86 3.58 -26.17
N GLU A 342 35.00 3.00 -26.56
CA GLU A 342 35.03 1.68 -27.21
C GLU A 342 34.70 0.51 -26.25
N LYS A 343 34.99 0.63 -24.93
CA LYS A 343 34.47 -0.30 -23.91
C LYS A 343 32.94 -0.22 -23.86
N LEU A 344 32.39 0.99 -23.80
CA LEU A 344 30.95 1.27 -23.72
C LEU A 344 30.19 0.81 -24.98
N ARG A 345 30.70 1.15 -26.18
CA ARG A 345 30.16 0.74 -27.49
C ARG A 345 30.07 -0.79 -27.61
N LYS A 346 31.15 -1.51 -27.24
CA LYS A 346 31.17 -2.98 -27.24
C LYS A 346 30.13 -3.58 -26.30
N TRP A 347 29.92 -2.99 -25.13
CA TRP A 347 28.89 -3.44 -24.19
C TRP A 347 27.49 -3.17 -24.75
N LEU A 348 27.17 -1.95 -25.19
CA LEU A 348 25.85 -1.58 -25.74
C LEU A 348 25.45 -2.42 -26.95
N ASN A 349 26.38 -2.69 -27.87
CA ASN A 349 26.11 -3.51 -29.06
C ASN A 349 25.65 -4.94 -28.71
N ASN A 350 26.18 -5.55 -27.64
CA ASN A 350 25.77 -6.86 -27.11
C ASN A 350 25.61 -7.98 -28.17
N ASP A 351 26.61 -8.17 -29.04
CA ASP A 351 26.55 -9.09 -30.21
C ASP A 351 25.35 -8.86 -31.16
N GLY A 352 24.83 -7.63 -31.23
CA GLY A 352 23.65 -7.25 -32.02
C GLY A 352 22.31 -7.49 -31.31
N LYS A 353 22.29 -7.85 -30.02
CA LYS A 353 21.05 -8.19 -29.28
C LYS A 353 20.22 -6.97 -28.86
N LEU A 354 20.77 -5.75 -28.91
CA LEU A 354 20.12 -4.46 -28.59
C LEU A 354 19.42 -4.36 -27.21
N SER A 355 19.65 -5.32 -26.31
CA SER A 355 19.00 -5.45 -25.00
C SER A 355 19.71 -4.66 -23.89
N ARG A 356 20.33 -3.53 -24.23
CA ARG A 356 21.14 -2.71 -23.31
C ARG A 356 20.90 -1.23 -23.53
N HIS A 357 20.77 -0.51 -22.43
CA HIS A 357 20.36 0.89 -22.40
C HIS A 357 21.44 1.75 -21.75
N LEU A 358 21.49 3.03 -22.14
CA LEU A 358 22.39 4.03 -21.57
C LEU A 358 21.58 5.23 -21.09
N ALA A 359 21.67 5.53 -19.79
CA ALA A 359 21.22 6.80 -19.24
C ALA A 359 22.42 7.75 -19.10
N VAL A 360 22.32 8.96 -19.67
CA VAL A 360 23.37 9.98 -19.57
C VAL A 360 22.79 11.25 -18.98
N PHE A 361 23.31 11.63 -17.82
CA PHE A 361 23.09 12.94 -17.20
C PHE A 361 24.34 13.78 -17.46
N ILE A 362 24.16 15.04 -17.84
CA ILE A 362 25.24 15.95 -18.27
C ILE A 362 25.12 17.24 -17.46
N ASP A 363 26.17 17.60 -16.72
CA ASP A 363 26.23 18.90 -16.06
C ASP A 363 26.45 20.02 -17.09
N TYR A 364 25.86 21.19 -16.87
CA TYR A 364 25.91 22.25 -17.86
C TYR A 364 27.28 22.94 -17.97
N SER A 365 28.16 22.79 -16.97
CA SER A 365 29.54 23.28 -16.97
C SER A 365 30.56 22.27 -17.52
N ALA A 366 30.14 21.02 -17.76
CA ALA A 366 31.01 19.98 -18.30
C ALA A 366 31.28 20.16 -19.81
N ASP A 367 32.50 19.85 -20.22
CA ASP A 367 32.91 19.71 -21.62
C ASP A 367 33.45 18.28 -21.82
N CYS A 368 32.74 17.48 -22.60
CA CYS A 368 33.05 16.07 -22.86
C CYS A 368 32.93 15.76 -24.36
N PRO A 369 33.79 16.33 -25.22
CA PRO A 369 33.61 16.31 -26.67
C PRO A 369 33.61 14.91 -27.31
N GLU A 370 34.40 13.94 -26.83
CA GLU A 370 34.34 12.56 -27.36
C GLU A 370 33.07 11.81 -26.89
N LEU A 371 32.58 12.05 -25.67
CA LEU A 371 31.27 11.55 -25.23
C LEU A 371 30.12 12.16 -26.04
N TYR A 372 30.12 13.48 -26.26
CA TYR A 372 29.08 14.16 -27.04
C TYR A 372 29.10 13.75 -28.52
N LYS A 373 30.29 13.53 -29.07
CA LYS A 373 30.51 12.97 -30.42
C LYS A 373 30.00 11.54 -30.55
N PHE A 374 30.19 10.69 -29.54
CA PHE A 374 29.62 9.35 -29.47
C PHE A 374 28.07 9.40 -29.49
N LEU A 375 27.47 10.23 -28.66
CA LEU A 375 26.02 10.44 -28.62
C LEU A 375 25.47 10.99 -29.95
N ASN A 376 26.17 11.92 -30.59
CA ASN A 376 25.73 12.48 -31.87
C ASN A 376 25.85 11.44 -33.00
N VAL A 377 27.02 10.83 -33.18
CA VAL A 377 27.30 9.94 -34.33
C VAL A 377 26.52 8.61 -34.27
N GLU A 378 26.33 8.02 -33.09
CA GLU A 378 25.67 6.70 -32.97
C GLU A 378 24.20 6.81 -32.55
N TYR A 379 23.85 7.82 -31.73
CA TYR A 379 22.50 7.98 -31.20
C TYR A 379 21.71 9.11 -31.87
N GLY A 380 22.35 10.02 -32.61
CA GLY A 380 21.71 11.18 -33.22
C GLY A 380 21.41 12.28 -32.22
N ILE A 381 22.12 12.32 -31.09
CA ILE A 381 21.89 13.23 -29.95
C ILE A 381 23.04 14.23 -29.88
N GLU A 382 22.84 15.45 -30.38
CA GLU A 382 23.80 16.54 -30.24
C GLU A 382 23.59 17.28 -28.92
N VAL A 383 24.62 17.29 -28.07
CA VAL A 383 24.66 18.05 -26.83
C VAL A 383 25.29 19.41 -27.14
N THR A 384 24.48 20.47 -27.18
CA THR A 384 24.98 21.81 -27.49
C THR A 384 25.58 22.50 -26.24
N ASN A 385 26.22 23.66 -26.44
CA ASN A 385 26.64 24.55 -25.34
C ASN A 385 25.58 25.63 -25.02
N ASN A 386 24.38 25.55 -25.59
CA ASN A 386 23.31 26.51 -25.34
C ASN A 386 22.54 26.10 -24.07
N LEU A 387 22.37 27.04 -23.14
CA LEU A 387 21.45 26.87 -22.02
C LEU A 387 20.03 27.20 -22.48
N ILE A 388 19.06 26.41 -22.03
CA ILE A 388 17.65 26.76 -22.13
C ILE A 388 17.33 27.71 -20.97
N VAL A 389 16.65 28.81 -21.27
CA VAL A 389 16.07 29.71 -20.28
C VAL A 389 14.62 29.96 -20.64
N GLU A 390 13.76 30.00 -19.63
CA GLU A 390 12.36 30.39 -19.78
C GLU A 390 12.22 31.92 -19.72
N THR A 391 11.25 32.42 -20.48
CA THR A 391 10.96 33.84 -20.69
C THR A 391 9.58 34.25 -20.21
N ASP A 392 8.68 33.30 -19.95
CA ASP A 392 7.43 33.55 -19.23
C ASP A 392 7.68 33.56 -17.71
N GLU A 393 7.40 34.69 -17.06
CA GLU A 393 7.55 34.87 -15.61
C GLU A 393 6.63 33.93 -14.80
N ASN A 394 5.57 33.39 -15.40
CA ASN A 394 4.67 32.42 -14.78
C ASN A 394 5.22 30.98 -14.83
N ARG A 395 6.25 30.71 -15.66
CA ARG A 395 6.86 29.37 -15.83
C ARG A 395 8.27 29.25 -15.24
N ILE A 396 8.64 30.16 -14.32
CA ILE A 396 9.93 30.14 -13.62
C ILE A 396 9.78 30.05 -12.10
N SER A 397 10.60 29.22 -11.46
CA SER A 397 10.61 29.08 -10.01
C SER A 397 11.59 30.06 -9.36
N GLY A 398 11.10 30.86 -8.40
CA GLY A 398 11.93 31.75 -7.57
C GLY A 398 12.59 32.92 -8.30
N TYR A 399 12.03 33.36 -9.43
CA TYR A 399 12.60 34.38 -10.34
C TYR A 399 13.91 33.97 -11.05
N TYR A 400 14.25 32.68 -11.07
CA TYR A 400 15.40 32.15 -11.81
C TYR A 400 14.95 31.56 -13.15
N SER A 401 15.32 32.20 -14.26
CA SER A 401 14.95 31.73 -15.62
C SER A 401 15.56 30.39 -16.04
N SER A 402 16.48 29.84 -15.24
CA SER A 402 17.02 28.48 -15.37
C SER A 402 16.18 27.40 -14.68
N ASN A 403 15.23 27.78 -13.82
CA ASN A 403 14.44 26.87 -13.00
C ASN A 403 13.03 26.77 -13.61
N ILE A 404 12.93 26.00 -14.68
CA ILE A 404 11.79 26.03 -15.61
C ILE A 404 10.69 25.08 -15.13
N PHE A 405 9.44 25.55 -15.08
CA PHE A 405 8.26 24.70 -15.02
C PHE A 405 7.94 24.20 -16.43
N GLY A 406 8.47 23.02 -16.77
CA GLY A 406 8.28 22.39 -18.07
C GLY A 406 7.03 21.52 -18.10
N ASP A 407 6.34 21.50 -19.23
CA ASP A 407 5.11 20.72 -19.43
C ASP A 407 5.42 19.21 -19.40
N VAL A 408 4.62 18.43 -18.67
CA VAL A 408 4.71 16.97 -18.72
C VAL A 408 3.92 16.47 -19.92
N SER A 409 4.61 15.85 -20.89
CA SER A 409 3.98 15.24 -22.06
C SER A 409 3.11 14.04 -21.68
N ASN A 410 2.01 13.82 -22.40
CA ASN A 410 1.19 12.62 -22.26
C ASN A 410 1.93 11.40 -22.85
N THR A 411 2.17 10.38 -22.03
CA THR A 411 2.74 9.07 -22.42
C THR A 411 2.16 7.97 -21.53
N ASP A 412 2.33 6.71 -21.91
CA ASP A 412 1.97 5.52 -21.12
C ASP A 412 2.51 5.51 -19.67
N TYR A 413 3.49 6.38 -19.34
CA TYR A 413 4.10 6.50 -18.01
C TYR A 413 3.83 7.84 -17.31
N THR A 414 3.12 8.77 -17.97
CA THR A 414 2.94 10.16 -17.53
C THR A 414 1.55 10.73 -17.81
N ALA A 415 0.59 9.89 -18.23
CA ALA A 415 -0.78 10.29 -18.50
C ALA A 415 -1.41 11.04 -17.31
N ASP A 416 -1.25 10.50 -16.10
CA ASP A 416 -1.84 11.00 -14.84
C ASP A 416 -1.09 12.23 -14.26
N LEU A 417 -0.09 12.74 -14.99
CA LEU A 417 0.65 13.96 -14.69
C LEU A 417 0.49 15.02 -15.79
N SER A 418 0.07 14.60 -16.99
CA SER A 418 0.13 15.38 -18.23
C SER A 418 -0.92 16.49 -18.28
N GLY A 419 -0.48 17.74 -18.18
CA GLY A 419 -1.33 18.92 -18.29
C GLY A 419 -1.96 19.38 -16.98
N GLU A 420 -1.84 18.58 -15.91
CA GLU A 420 -2.22 18.97 -14.54
C GLU A 420 -1.00 19.36 -13.70
N LYS A 421 0.16 18.72 -13.92
CA LYS A 421 1.39 19.01 -13.17
C LYS A 421 2.54 19.42 -14.09
N ALA A 422 3.35 20.38 -13.64
CA ALA A 422 4.56 20.84 -14.32
C ALA A 422 5.81 20.26 -13.66
N ALA A 423 6.78 19.82 -14.45
CA ALA A 423 8.06 19.34 -13.95
C ALA A 423 9.00 20.52 -13.70
N ILE A 424 9.55 20.63 -12.48
CA ILE A 424 10.67 21.55 -12.21
C ILE A 424 11.92 20.98 -12.89
N MET A 425 12.31 21.58 -14.00
CA MET A 425 13.54 21.23 -14.70
C MET A 425 14.73 21.98 -14.09
N PRO A 426 15.86 21.30 -13.84
CA PRO A 426 17.12 21.97 -13.50
C PRO A 426 17.66 22.72 -14.74
N THR A 427 18.70 23.54 -14.55
CA THR A 427 19.39 24.31 -15.61
C THR A 427 19.73 23.43 -16.83
N ALA A 428 18.87 23.47 -17.86
CA ALA A 428 18.92 22.55 -18.96
C ALA A 428 19.84 23.04 -20.09
N ARG A 429 20.52 22.10 -20.77
CA ARG A 429 21.19 22.35 -22.04
C ARG A 429 20.29 21.94 -23.19
N GLN A 430 20.33 22.70 -24.28
CA GLN A 430 19.65 22.33 -25.51
C GLN A 430 20.31 21.06 -26.09
N ILE A 431 19.48 20.04 -26.29
CA ILE A 431 19.79 18.85 -27.08
C ILE A 431 19.13 19.03 -28.45
N ILE A 432 19.82 18.61 -29.52
CA ILE A 432 19.26 18.56 -30.87
C ILE A 432 19.25 17.09 -31.34
N THR A 433 18.12 16.64 -31.86
CA THR A 433 17.95 15.29 -32.41
C THR A 433 18.12 15.30 -33.93
N HIS A 434 18.99 14.41 -34.43
CA HIS A 434 19.35 14.28 -35.85
C HIS A 434 18.82 13.01 -36.53
N LYS A 435 17.93 12.27 -35.84
CA LYS A 435 17.16 11.15 -36.41
C LYS A 435 15.78 11.65 -36.83
N GLU A 436 15.34 11.24 -38.01
CA GLU A 436 13.99 11.54 -38.50
C GLU A 436 12.96 10.70 -37.72
N ASP A 437 11.84 11.32 -37.32
CA ASP A 437 10.72 10.62 -36.67
C ASP A 437 10.02 9.67 -37.66
N THR A 438 10.40 8.39 -37.60
CA THR A 438 9.88 7.36 -38.51
C THR A 438 8.39 7.02 -38.29
N GLU A 439 7.77 7.51 -37.23
CA GLU A 439 6.40 7.13 -36.83
C GLU A 439 5.30 7.65 -37.77
N ASN A 440 5.56 8.65 -38.61
CA ASN A 440 4.59 9.13 -39.59
C ASN A 440 4.45 8.25 -40.86
N THR A 441 5.09 7.07 -40.92
CA THR A 441 4.99 6.16 -42.08
C THR A 441 5.03 4.67 -41.72
N ARG A 442 3.92 4.13 -41.16
CA ARG A 442 3.62 2.69 -41.23
C ARG A 442 2.13 2.37 -41.14
#